data_AF-A0A964Y6D0-F1
#
_entry.id   AF-A0A964Y6D0-F1
#
_cell.length_a   1.000
_cell.length_b   1.000
_cell.length_c   1.000
_cell.angle_alpha   90.00
_cell.angle_beta   90.00
_cell.angle_gamma   90.00
#
_symmetry.space_group_name_H-M   'P 1'
#
loop_
_entity.id
_entity.type
_entity.pdbx_description
1 polymer ?
#
loop_
_entity_poly.entity_id
_entity_poly.type
_entity_poly.pdbx_seq_one_letter_code
_entity_poly.pdbx_strand_id
1 'polypeptide(L)'
;MGKYFFFNSKTGSRSWIPPESVLSNLVELFEANPGLKQNLFDPFNFEDEEIEEELSGADEVDDHSSEDVDGSSEQVSLNDNKMNNEAAEDEFKIYLMKNSIDPFAPWPTILSLHGASPQFLAVPSDKRRQEIFSQLCPLLIEAKRAEKAKKIEEARSWWTECIKEPVAKKMSWFLLLKRIKDSQKHSKMFSLLNEKDCEKEYKNLISKN
;
A
#
# COMPACT_ATOMS: atom_id res chain seq x y z
N MET A 1 -0.44 -14.01 15.27
CA MET A 1 -1.83 -14.02 15.78
C MET A 1 -2.08 -12.69 16.47
N GLY A 2 -2.89 -11.81 15.86
CA GLY A 2 -3.34 -10.59 16.54
C GLY A 2 -4.20 -10.95 17.75
N LYS A 3 -3.98 -10.27 18.88
CA LYS A 3 -4.82 -10.44 20.08
C LYS A 3 -5.90 -9.35 20.04
N TYR A 4 -7.16 -9.76 20.08
CA TYR A 4 -8.31 -8.85 20.05
C TYR A 4 -8.73 -8.46 21.46
N PHE A 5 -9.03 -7.18 21.64
CA PHE A 5 -9.46 -6.60 22.91
C PHE A 5 -10.94 -6.25 22.83
N PHE A 6 -11.73 -6.68 23.80
CA PHE A 6 -13.18 -6.45 23.84
C PHE A 6 -13.54 -5.52 25.00
N PHE A 7 -14.28 -4.46 24.68
CA PHE A 7 -14.79 -3.50 25.64
C PHE A 7 -16.33 -3.51 25.64
N ASN A 8 -16.92 -3.75 26.80
CA ASN A 8 -18.36 -3.66 26.99
C ASN A 8 -18.72 -2.26 27.52
N SER A 9 -19.31 -1.41 26.67
CA SER A 9 -19.68 -0.03 27.03
C SER A 9 -20.78 0.07 28.09
N LYS A 10 -21.60 -0.98 28.28
CA LYS A 10 -22.70 -0.99 29.26
C LYS A 10 -22.22 -1.36 30.66
N THR A 11 -21.25 -2.27 30.76
CA THR A 11 -20.73 -2.75 32.05
C THR A 11 -19.35 -2.20 32.39
N GLY A 12 -18.71 -1.49 31.45
CA GLY A 12 -17.33 -0.99 31.57
C GLY A 12 -16.27 -2.10 31.56
N SER A 13 -16.66 -3.35 31.32
CA SER A 13 -15.79 -4.51 31.43
C SER A 13 -14.82 -4.61 30.24
N ARG A 14 -13.59 -5.00 30.53
CA ARG A 14 -12.50 -5.16 29.57
C ARG A 14 -12.03 -6.61 29.60
N SER A 15 -12.06 -7.31 28.47
CA SER A 15 -11.62 -8.70 28.40
C SER A 15 -10.88 -8.99 27.10
N TRP A 16 -9.88 -9.87 27.20
CA TRP A 16 -9.21 -10.48 26.04
C TRP A 16 -9.95 -11.72 25.52
N ILE A 17 -11.01 -12.11 26.22
CA ILE A 17 -11.89 -13.23 25.87
C ILE A 17 -13.18 -12.62 25.30
N PRO A 18 -13.60 -13.01 24.09
CA PRO A 18 -14.84 -12.51 23.49
C PRO A 18 -16.05 -12.91 24.33
N PRO A 19 -17.01 -12.01 24.57
CA PRO A 19 -18.27 -12.34 25.25
C PRO A 19 -19.07 -13.38 24.47
N GLU A 20 -19.81 -14.22 25.18
CA GLU A 20 -20.58 -15.34 24.60
C GLU A 20 -21.64 -14.88 23.58
N SER A 21 -22.21 -13.69 23.77
CA SER A 21 -23.12 -13.05 22.81
C SER A 21 -22.43 -12.69 21.49
N VAL A 22 -21.15 -12.30 21.54
CA VAL A 22 -20.36 -11.98 20.34
C VAL A 22 -19.96 -13.27 19.62
N LEU A 23 -19.58 -14.31 20.37
CA LEU A 23 -19.25 -15.62 19.80
C LEU A 23 -20.42 -16.22 19.02
N SER A 24 -21.63 -16.16 19.58
CA SER A 24 -22.83 -16.70 18.92
C SER A 24 -23.09 -16.03 17.57
N ASN A 25 -23.00 -14.70 17.52
CA ASN A 25 -23.18 -13.94 16.28
C ASN A 25 -22.05 -14.18 15.26
N LEU A 26 -20.82 -14.36 15.73
CA LEU A 26 -19.67 -14.64 14.85
C LEU A 26 -19.77 -16.04 14.23
N VAL A 27 -20.22 -17.04 14.98
CA VAL A 27 -20.44 -18.39 14.46
C VAL A 27 -21.50 -18.36 13.35
N GLU A 28 -22.65 -17.72 13.59
CA GLU A 28 -23.72 -17.60 12.59
C GLU A 28 -23.25 -16.85 11.34
N LEU A 29 -22.48 -15.77 11.51
CA LEU A 29 -21.89 -15.01 10.38
C LEU A 29 -20.87 -15.82 9.57
N PHE A 30 -20.05 -16.64 10.22
CA PHE A 30 -19.05 -17.47 9.54
C PHE A 30 -19.64 -18.70 8.86
N GLU A 31 -20.73 -19.24 9.40
CA GLU A 31 -21.50 -20.30 8.74
C GLU A 31 -22.22 -19.77 7.49
N ALA A 32 -22.74 -18.55 7.55
CA ALA A 32 -23.36 -17.88 6.40
C ALA A 32 -22.33 -17.42 5.35
N ASN A 33 -21.12 -17.04 5.77
CA ASN A 33 -20.08 -16.49 4.89
C ASN A 33 -18.69 -17.06 5.23
N PRO A 34 -18.29 -18.21 4.65
CA PRO A 34 -17.03 -18.87 4.98
C PRO A 34 -15.77 -18.05 4.62
N GLY A 35 -15.88 -17.11 3.66
CA GLY A 35 -14.79 -16.19 3.30
C GLY A 35 -14.55 -15.06 4.32
N LEU A 36 -15.54 -14.76 5.18
CA LEU A 36 -15.44 -13.65 6.13
C LEU A 36 -14.43 -13.94 7.26
N LYS A 37 -14.17 -15.22 7.54
CA LYS A 37 -13.28 -15.68 8.60
C LYS A 37 -11.82 -15.23 8.39
N GLN A 38 -11.44 -15.02 7.12
CA GLN A 38 -10.10 -14.56 6.74
C GLN A 38 -9.96 -13.04 6.88
N ASN A 39 -11.06 -12.28 6.74
CA ASN A 39 -11.03 -10.81 6.66
C ASN A 39 -11.42 -10.12 7.98
N LEU A 40 -12.16 -10.78 8.87
CA LEU A 40 -12.63 -10.18 10.12
C LEU A 40 -11.51 -9.98 11.15
N PHE A 41 -10.48 -10.82 11.06
CA PHE A 41 -9.32 -10.80 11.94
C PHE A 41 -8.05 -10.44 11.18
N ASP A 42 -8.19 -9.73 10.07
CA ASP A 42 -7.08 -9.10 9.40
C ASP A 42 -6.85 -7.72 10.04
N PRO A 43 -5.74 -7.52 10.78
CA PRO A 43 -5.40 -6.21 11.34
C PRO A 43 -5.15 -5.13 10.26
N PHE A 44 -5.24 -5.47 8.97
CA PHE A 44 -5.11 -4.53 7.85
C PHE A 44 -6.43 -4.24 7.11
N ASN A 45 -7.58 -4.76 7.56
CA ASN A 45 -8.88 -4.41 7.00
C ASN A 45 -9.50 -3.15 7.64
N PHE A 46 -8.68 -2.21 8.10
CA PHE A 46 -9.15 -0.90 8.55
C PHE A 46 -9.34 0.00 7.33
N GLU A 47 -10.57 0.08 6.83
CA GLU A 47 -11.02 1.28 6.12
C GLU A 47 -10.94 2.46 7.10
N ASP A 48 -9.94 3.31 6.90
CA ASP A 48 -9.76 4.69 7.34
C ASP A 48 -10.45 5.13 8.65
N GLU A 49 -9.70 5.14 9.76
CA GLU A 49 -9.90 6.11 10.84
C GLU A 49 -8.55 6.72 11.28
N GLU A 50 -8.43 8.00 10.93
CA GLU A 50 -7.49 9.04 11.32
C GLU A 50 -6.84 8.87 12.72
N ILE A 51 -5.52 8.68 12.77
CA ILE A 51 -4.69 9.02 13.93
C ILE A 51 -3.43 9.74 13.42
N GLU A 52 -3.46 11.06 13.50
CA GLU A 52 -2.27 11.90 13.56
C GLU A 52 -1.54 11.61 14.88
N GLU A 53 -0.25 11.26 14.83
CA GLU A 53 0.65 11.53 15.94
C GLU A 53 2.10 11.68 15.42
N GLU A 54 2.62 12.90 15.61
CA GLU A 54 4.02 13.28 15.49
C GLU A 54 4.92 12.45 16.42
N LEU A 55 6.22 12.35 16.11
CA LEU A 55 7.39 12.26 17.02
C LEU A 55 8.63 12.00 16.14
N SER A 56 9.43 13.01 15.80
CA SER A 56 10.59 13.54 16.56
C SER A 56 11.82 12.61 16.62
N GLY A 57 12.97 13.15 16.19
CA GLY A 57 14.19 13.06 17.00
C GLY A 57 15.29 12.08 16.59
N ALA A 58 16.37 12.67 16.06
CA ALA A 58 17.75 12.55 16.56
C ALA A 58 18.66 11.37 16.17
N ASP A 59 19.84 11.82 15.72
CA ASP A 59 21.20 11.40 16.03
C ASP A 59 21.92 10.25 15.30
N GLU A 60 22.94 10.73 14.58
CA GLU A 60 24.32 10.27 14.41
C GLU A 60 24.84 9.16 15.34
N VAL A 61 25.54 8.20 14.73
CA VAL A 61 26.88 7.61 15.02
C VAL A 61 27.03 6.38 14.08
N ASP A 62 28.17 5.88 13.64
CA ASP A 62 29.55 5.99 14.09
C ASP A 62 30.48 5.57 12.93
N ASP A 63 31.66 6.17 12.93
CA ASP A 63 32.79 5.89 12.05
C ASP A 63 33.67 4.83 12.71
N HIS A 64 33.94 3.71 12.04
CA HIS A 64 35.09 2.86 12.37
C HIS A 64 35.69 2.15 11.16
N SER A 65 36.84 2.68 10.78
CA SER A 65 37.93 2.10 9.98
C SER A 65 38.44 0.74 10.50
N SER A 66 38.84 -0.17 9.61
CA SER A 66 40.16 -0.85 9.72
C SER A 66 40.55 -1.62 8.46
N GLU A 67 41.86 -1.64 8.24
CA GLU A 67 42.64 -2.04 7.07
C GLU A 67 42.84 -3.57 6.87
N ASP A 68 43.16 -3.88 5.61
CA ASP A 68 43.82 -5.02 4.96
C ASP A 68 44.47 -6.14 5.81
N VAL A 69 44.18 -7.40 5.43
CA VAL A 69 45.12 -8.53 5.57
C VAL A 69 45.15 -9.39 4.30
N ASP A 70 46.39 -9.53 3.83
CA ASP A 70 46.97 -10.21 2.68
C ASP A 70 46.95 -11.76 2.77
N GLY A 71 46.86 -12.42 1.61
CA GLY A 71 47.82 -13.49 1.30
C GLY A 71 47.41 -14.98 1.38
N SER A 72 46.70 -15.45 0.34
CA SER A 72 47.02 -16.67 -0.44
C SER A 72 46.58 -18.07 0.01
N SER A 73 45.69 -18.69 -0.80
CA SER A 73 45.88 -19.95 -1.57
C SER A 73 44.66 -20.88 -1.58
N GLU A 74 43.80 -20.70 -2.60
CA GLU A 74 43.08 -21.70 -3.42
C GLU A 74 41.95 -20.99 -4.17
N GLN A 75 42.33 -20.20 -5.18
CA GLN A 75 41.41 -19.49 -6.07
C GLN A 75 41.28 -20.24 -7.39
N VAL A 76 40.30 -21.14 -7.49
CA VAL A 76 39.62 -21.44 -8.77
C VAL A 76 38.17 -21.83 -8.47
N SER A 77 37.20 -21.09 -9.05
CA SER A 77 35.75 -21.39 -9.12
C SER A 77 34.76 -20.87 -8.05
N LEU A 78 34.96 -19.67 -7.48
CA LEU A 78 33.89 -18.99 -6.70
C LEU A 78 33.40 -17.66 -7.31
N ASN A 79 34.21 -16.98 -8.12
CA ASN A 79 33.85 -15.66 -8.64
C ASN A 79 32.85 -15.69 -9.82
N ASP A 80 32.93 -16.69 -10.71
CA ASP A 80 31.98 -16.82 -11.83
C ASP A 80 30.56 -17.16 -11.34
N ASN A 81 30.46 -17.94 -10.26
CA ASN A 81 29.18 -18.27 -9.63
C ASN A 81 28.58 -17.07 -8.89
N LYS A 82 29.39 -16.17 -8.32
CA LYS A 82 28.87 -15.00 -7.61
C LYS A 82 28.31 -13.94 -8.56
N MET A 83 29.00 -13.65 -9.67
CA MET A 83 28.50 -12.71 -10.69
C MET A 83 27.24 -13.22 -11.39
N ASN A 84 27.14 -14.53 -11.64
CA ASN A 84 25.94 -15.12 -12.25
C ASN A 84 24.73 -15.09 -11.30
N ASN A 85 24.96 -15.24 -10.00
CA ASN A 85 23.89 -15.12 -8.99
C ASN A 85 23.42 -13.67 -8.83
N GLU A 86 24.32 -12.69 -8.80
CA GLU A 86 23.94 -11.28 -8.69
C GLU A 86 23.12 -10.81 -9.90
N ALA A 87 23.52 -11.20 -11.11
CA ALA A 87 22.73 -10.95 -12.32
C ALA A 87 21.35 -11.62 -12.27
N ALA A 88 21.26 -12.87 -11.80
CA ALA A 88 20.00 -13.58 -11.63
C ALA A 88 19.08 -12.91 -10.57
N GLU A 89 19.66 -12.36 -9.50
CA GLU A 89 18.93 -11.59 -8.50
C GLU A 89 18.41 -10.27 -9.06
N ASP A 90 19.18 -9.57 -9.88
CA ASP A 90 18.74 -8.33 -10.52
C ASP A 90 17.64 -8.57 -11.56
N GLU A 91 17.75 -9.62 -12.35
CA GLU A 91 16.66 -10.07 -13.24
C GLU A 91 15.39 -10.42 -12.45
N PHE A 92 15.55 -11.07 -11.30
CA PHE A 92 14.45 -11.36 -10.39
C PHE A 92 13.81 -10.08 -9.86
N LYS A 93 14.59 -9.09 -9.40
CA LYS A 93 14.08 -7.79 -8.95
C LYS A 93 13.31 -7.06 -10.05
N ILE A 94 13.86 -7.00 -11.26
CA ILE A 94 13.22 -6.38 -12.42
C ILE A 94 11.90 -7.08 -12.74
N TYR A 95 11.88 -8.41 -12.68
CA TYR A 95 10.66 -9.19 -12.87
C TYR A 95 9.60 -8.87 -11.82
N LEU A 96 9.98 -8.76 -10.54
CA LEU A 96 9.03 -8.44 -9.46
C LEU A 96 8.42 -7.04 -9.65
N MET A 97 9.23 -6.05 -10.08
CA MET A 97 8.76 -4.70 -10.36
C MET A 97 7.82 -4.64 -11.57
N LYS A 98 8.15 -5.36 -12.65
CA LYS A 98 7.39 -5.31 -13.90
C LYS A 98 6.03 -6.01 -13.82
N ASN A 99 5.92 -7.07 -13.03
CA ASN A 99 4.68 -7.85 -12.92
C ASN A 99 3.70 -7.32 -11.86
N SER A 100 3.92 -6.10 -11.35
CA SER A 100 3.01 -5.41 -10.41
C SER A 100 2.61 -6.29 -9.22
N ILE A 101 3.59 -6.99 -8.65
CA ILE A 101 3.34 -7.90 -7.53
C ILE A 101 2.80 -7.12 -6.35
N ASP A 102 1.89 -7.75 -5.61
CA ASP A 102 1.36 -7.17 -4.39
C ASP A 102 2.41 -7.25 -3.28
N PRO A 103 2.99 -6.13 -2.82
CA PRO A 103 4.03 -6.14 -1.78
C PRO A 103 3.50 -6.58 -0.40
N PHE A 104 2.18 -6.68 -0.24
CA PHE A 104 1.54 -7.16 0.98
C PHE A 104 1.12 -8.63 0.92
N ALA A 105 1.23 -9.27 -0.25
CA ALA A 105 0.86 -10.67 -0.39
C ALA A 105 1.83 -11.59 0.36
N PRO A 106 1.32 -12.65 1.01
CA PRO A 106 2.17 -13.57 1.75
C PRO A 106 3.03 -14.40 0.78
N TRP A 107 4.26 -14.72 1.21
CA TRP A 107 5.25 -15.46 0.41
C TRP A 107 4.72 -16.71 -0.33
N PRO A 108 3.88 -17.57 0.28
CA PRO A 108 3.30 -18.71 -0.41
C PRO A 108 2.40 -18.35 -1.61
N THR A 109 1.72 -17.20 -1.56
CA THR A 109 0.88 -16.72 -2.67
C THR A 109 1.76 -16.27 -3.84
N ILE A 110 2.85 -15.57 -3.53
CA ILE A 110 3.84 -15.17 -4.54
C ILE A 110 4.47 -16.40 -5.20
N LEU A 111 4.85 -17.41 -4.42
CA LEU A 111 5.38 -18.67 -4.92
C LEU A 111 4.38 -19.42 -5.81
N SER A 112 3.11 -19.47 -5.43
CA SER A 112 2.06 -20.10 -6.24
C SER A 112 1.89 -19.43 -7.60
N LEU A 113 1.91 -18.09 -7.63
CA LEU A 113 1.69 -17.30 -8.85
C LEU A 113 2.92 -17.20 -9.74
N HIS A 114 4.11 -17.11 -9.16
CA HIS A 114 5.34 -16.77 -9.88
C HIS A 114 6.44 -17.83 -9.78
N GLY A 115 6.30 -18.86 -8.95
CA GLY A 115 7.33 -19.86 -8.70
C GLY A 115 7.71 -20.72 -9.92
N ALA A 116 6.83 -20.80 -10.93
CA ALA A 116 7.13 -21.45 -12.21
C ALA A 116 7.91 -20.56 -13.20
N SER A 117 8.10 -19.27 -12.89
CA SER A 117 8.74 -18.33 -13.82
C SER A 117 10.25 -18.59 -13.90
N PRO A 118 10.86 -18.50 -15.10
CA PRO A 118 12.31 -18.69 -15.27
C PRO A 118 13.16 -17.78 -14.38
N GLN A 119 12.73 -16.53 -14.18
CA GLN A 119 13.40 -15.54 -13.32
C GLN A 119 13.29 -15.89 -11.83
N PHE A 120 12.23 -16.60 -11.44
CA PHE A 120 12.04 -17.09 -10.08
C PHE A 120 12.91 -18.33 -9.81
N LEU A 121 13.13 -19.16 -10.83
CA LEU A 121 14.01 -20.34 -10.75
C LEU A 121 15.49 -19.99 -10.90
N ALA A 122 15.81 -18.83 -11.48
CA ALA A 122 17.18 -18.34 -11.64
C ALA A 122 17.91 -18.13 -10.31
N VAL A 123 17.17 -17.79 -9.24
CA VAL A 123 17.69 -17.74 -7.87
C VAL A 123 17.42 -19.10 -7.19
N PRO A 124 18.44 -19.93 -6.92
CA PRO A 124 18.23 -21.31 -6.47
C PRO A 124 17.69 -21.44 -5.04
N SER A 125 17.97 -20.45 -4.19
CA SER A 125 17.63 -20.49 -2.76
C SER A 125 16.29 -19.80 -2.49
N ASP A 126 15.31 -20.56 -1.98
CA ASP A 126 14.00 -20.01 -1.63
C ASP A 126 14.09 -18.90 -0.58
N LYS A 127 14.94 -19.12 0.43
CA LYS A 127 15.23 -18.13 1.46
C LYS A 127 15.76 -16.83 0.85
N ARG A 128 16.66 -16.93 -0.14
CA ARG A 128 17.22 -15.75 -0.82
C ARG A 128 16.17 -15.00 -1.63
N ARG A 129 15.27 -15.72 -2.30
CA ARG A 129 14.13 -15.11 -3.03
C ARG A 129 13.20 -14.37 -2.07
N GLN A 130 12.92 -14.95 -0.90
CA GLN A 130 12.10 -14.32 0.13
C GLN A 130 12.77 -13.06 0.71
N GLU A 131 14.08 -13.09 0.93
CA GLU A 131 14.86 -11.92 1.37
C GLU A 131 14.80 -10.78 0.35
N ILE A 132 15.04 -11.08 -0.93
CA ILE A 132 14.99 -10.08 -2.01
C ILE A 132 13.58 -9.48 -2.12
N PHE A 133 12.54 -10.31 -2.04
CA PHE A 133 11.16 -9.84 -2.05
C PHE A 133 10.89 -8.90 -0.87
N SER A 134 11.30 -9.28 0.34
CA SER A 134 11.12 -8.47 1.55
C SER A 134 11.84 -7.11 1.46
N GLN A 135 13.02 -7.07 0.83
CA GLN A 135 13.76 -5.83 0.59
C GLN A 135 13.08 -4.93 -0.46
N LEU A 136 12.40 -5.51 -1.45
CA LEU A 136 11.68 -4.77 -2.47
C LEU A 136 10.29 -4.30 -2.03
N CYS A 137 9.66 -4.96 -1.06
CA CYS A 137 8.32 -4.58 -0.59
C CYS A 137 8.20 -3.08 -0.25
N PRO A 138 9.10 -2.47 0.55
CA PRO A 138 9.04 -1.03 0.82
C PRO A 138 9.10 -0.17 -0.46
N LEU A 139 9.99 -0.52 -1.40
CA LEU A 139 10.17 0.22 -2.66
C LEU A 139 8.93 0.10 -3.56
N LEU A 140 8.31 -1.07 -3.63
CA LEU A 140 7.06 -1.28 -4.36
C LEU A 140 5.88 -0.53 -3.74
N ILE A 141 5.82 -0.46 -2.40
CA ILE A 141 4.81 0.32 -1.67
C ILE A 141 4.99 1.80 -1.97
N GLU A 142 6.22 2.31 -1.88
CA GLU A 142 6.54 3.69 -2.18
C GLU A 142 6.20 4.05 -3.63
N ALA A 143 6.58 3.19 -4.59
CA ALA A 143 6.23 3.38 -6.00
C ALA A 143 4.70 3.41 -6.22
N LYS A 144 3.94 2.51 -5.59
CA LYS A 144 2.47 2.51 -5.65
C LYS A 144 1.88 3.78 -5.03
N ARG A 145 2.41 4.24 -3.90
CA ARG A 145 1.98 5.49 -3.24
C ARG A 145 2.29 6.70 -4.11
N ALA A 146 3.48 6.75 -4.72
CA ALA A 146 3.88 7.82 -5.64
C ALA A 146 3.00 7.85 -6.91
N GLU A 147 2.67 6.69 -7.48
CA GLU A 147 1.75 6.61 -8.62
C GLU A 147 0.34 7.11 -8.27
N LYS A 148 -0.18 6.72 -7.10
CA LYS A 148 -1.47 7.22 -6.60
C LYS A 148 -1.42 8.73 -6.36
N ALA A 149 -0.34 9.24 -5.75
CA ALA A 149 -0.15 10.67 -5.51
C ALA A 149 -0.13 11.46 -6.82
N LYS A 150 0.59 10.97 -7.85
CA LYS A 150 0.61 11.59 -9.18
C LYS A 150 -0.77 11.66 -9.82
N LYS A 151 -1.56 10.57 -9.75
CA LYS A 151 -2.95 10.55 -10.27
C LYS A 151 -3.84 11.57 -9.54
N ILE A 152 -3.65 11.72 -8.22
CA ILE A 152 -4.38 12.71 -7.41
C ILE A 152 -3.95 14.13 -7.80
N GLU A 153 -2.66 14.38 -8.01
CA GLU A 153 -2.13 15.67 -8.45
C GLU A 153 -2.66 16.07 -9.84
N GLU A 154 -2.70 15.13 -10.79
CA GLU A 154 -3.31 15.33 -12.10
C GLU A 154 -4.81 15.65 -11.97
N ALA A 155 -5.54 14.94 -11.10
CA ALA A 155 -6.94 15.22 -10.83
C ALA A 155 -7.15 16.59 -10.18
N ARG A 156 -6.28 17.00 -9.25
CA ARG A 156 -6.32 18.35 -8.63
C ARG A 156 -6.05 19.44 -9.65
N SER A 157 -5.04 19.25 -10.51
CA SER A 157 -4.74 20.18 -11.59
C SER A 157 -5.94 20.33 -12.53
N TRP A 158 -6.52 19.20 -12.96
CA TRP A 158 -7.76 19.20 -13.74
C TRP A 158 -8.91 19.92 -13.03
N TRP A 159 -9.11 19.69 -11.73
CA TRP A 159 -10.17 20.33 -10.95
C TRP A 159 -10.04 21.85 -10.97
N THR A 160 -8.83 22.38 -10.70
CA THR A 160 -8.59 23.83 -10.70
C THR A 160 -8.88 24.48 -12.05
N GLU A 161 -8.65 23.77 -13.16
CA GLU A 161 -9.03 24.25 -14.50
C GLU A 161 -10.53 24.12 -14.77
N CYS A 162 -11.11 22.99 -14.38
CA CYS A 162 -12.52 22.66 -14.60
C CYS A 162 -13.47 23.66 -13.95
N ILE A 163 -13.10 24.22 -12.79
CA ILE A 163 -13.98 25.14 -12.05
C ILE A 163 -13.89 26.60 -12.48
N LYS A 164 -12.86 27.03 -13.23
CA LYS A 164 -12.67 28.44 -13.63
C LYS A 164 -13.89 29.01 -14.36
N GLU A 165 -14.36 28.31 -15.40
CA GLU A 165 -15.50 28.74 -16.21
C GLU A 165 -16.83 28.70 -15.41
N PRO A 166 -17.15 27.61 -14.68
CA PRO A 166 -18.30 27.56 -13.77
C PRO A 166 -18.31 28.67 -12.69
N VAL A 167 -17.16 28.99 -12.09
CA VAL A 167 -17.04 30.08 -11.10
C VAL A 167 -17.31 31.43 -11.75
N ALA A 168 -16.69 31.72 -12.90
CA ALA A 168 -16.90 32.98 -13.63
C ALA A 168 -18.37 33.19 -14.03
N LYS A 169 -19.08 32.10 -14.36
CA LYS A 169 -20.51 32.12 -14.70
C LYS A 169 -21.44 32.06 -13.48
N LYS A 170 -20.90 32.02 -12.25
CA LYS A 170 -21.67 31.82 -11.00
C LYS A 170 -22.64 30.63 -11.10
N MET A 171 -22.19 29.54 -11.72
CA MET A 171 -22.96 28.31 -11.87
C MET A 171 -23.29 27.72 -10.48
N SER A 172 -24.41 27.00 -10.35
CA SER A 172 -24.70 26.30 -9.11
C SER A 172 -23.87 25.02 -9.00
N TRP A 173 -23.50 24.65 -7.77
CA TRP A 173 -22.76 23.41 -7.48
C TRP A 173 -23.42 22.19 -8.12
N PHE A 174 -24.75 22.09 -8.02
CA PHE A 174 -25.52 20.99 -8.58
C PHE A 174 -25.35 20.85 -10.10
N LEU A 175 -25.37 21.96 -10.84
CA LEU A 175 -25.20 21.94 -12.30
C LEU A 175 -23.77 21.57 -12.70
N LEU A 176 -22.77 22.06 -11.96
CA LEU A 176 -21.38 21.67 -12.15
C LEU A 176 -21.18 20.17 -11.91
N LEU A 177 -21.69 19.66 -10.80
CA LEU A 177 -21.57 18.25 -10.43
C LEU A 177 -22.23 17.34 -11.47
N LYS A 178 -23.42 17.73 -11.96
CA LYS A 178 -24.09 17.01 -13.05
C LYS A 178 -23.22 16.97 -14.31
N ARG A 179 -22.67 18.11 -14.75
CA ARG A 179 -21.78 18.19 -15.92
C ARG A 179 -20.53 17.33 -15.77
N ILE A 180 -19.97 17.24 -14.56
CA ILE A 180 -18.80 16.39 -14.27
C ILE A 180 -19.18 14.91 -14.36
N LYS A 181 -20.32 14.52 -13.78
CA LYS A 181 -20.79 13.12 -13.76
C LYS A 181 -21.25 12.65 -15.15
N ASP A 182 -21.77 13.54 -16.00
CA ASP A 182 -22.18 13.22 -17.38
C ASP A 182 -20.99 12.86 -18.29
N SER A 183 -19.77 13.30 -17.95
CA SER A 183 -18.55 12.97 -18.70
C SER A 183 -17.79 11.83 -18.02
N GLN A 184 -17.64 10.69 -18.70
CA GLN A 184 -16.90 9.53 -18.18
C GLN A 184 -15.46 9.91 -17.76
N LYS A 185 -14.79 10.79 -18.53
CA LYS A 185 -13.44 11.25 -18.21
C LYS A 185 -13.41 12.10 -16.95
N HIS A 186 -14.33 13.06 -16.84
CA HIS A 186 -14.39 13.97 -15.69
C HIS A 186 -14.84 13.25 -14.43
N SER A 187 -15.78 12.32 -14.54
CA SER A 187 -16.22 11.47 -13.44
C SER A 187 -15.07 10.65 -12.86
N LYS A 188 -14.22 10.05 -13.70
CA LYS A 188 -13.03 9.31 -13.23
C LYS A 188 -12.05 10.23 -12.49
N MET A 189 -11.71 11.39 -13.04
CA MET A 189 -10.80 12.34 -12.38
C MET A 189 -11.40 12.85 -11.06
N PHE A 190 -12.70 13.16 -11.05
CA PHE A 190 -13.39 13.65 -9.87
C PHE A 190 -13.48 12.59 -8.75
N SER A 191 -13.63 11.31 -9.10
CA SER A 191 -13.65 10.22 -8.10
C SER A 191 -12.33 10.03 -7.35
N LEU A 192 -11.22 10.56 -7.86
CA LEU A 192 -9.92 10.57 -7.18
C LEU A 192 -9.82 11.68 -6.12
N LEU A 193 -10.80 12.59 -6.07
CA LEU A 193 -10.85 13.74 -5.18
C LEU A 193 -11.97 13.59 -4.16
N ASN A 194 -11.85 14.30 -3.04
CA ASN A 194 -12.91 14.39 -2.05
C ASN A 194 -13.98 15.41 -2.50
N GLU A 195 -15.21 14.94 -2.70
CA GLU A 195 -16.35 15.77 -3.15
C GLU A 195 -16.64 16.93 -2.19
N LYS A 196 -16.55 16.70 -0.87
CA LYS A 196 -16.83 17.74 0.14
C LYS A 196 -15.80 18.87 0.10
N ASP A 197 -14.53 18.52 -0.08
CA ASP A 197 -13.45 19.50 -0.19
C ASP A 197 -13.59 20.33 -1.47
N CYS A 198 -13.92 19.66 -2.58
CA CYS A 198 -14.18 20.31 -3.86
C CYS A 198 -15.37 21.28 -3.76
N GLU A 199 -16.47 20.87 -3.10
CA GLU A 199 -17.63 21.74 -2.90
C GLU A 199 -17.28 22.98 -2.06
N LYS A 200 -16.53 22.78 -0.97
CA LYS A 200 -16.09 23.87 -0.09
C LYS A 200 -15.20 24.86 -0.85
N GLU A 201 -14.22 24.36 -1.61
CA GLU A 201 -13.35 25.17 -2.45
C GLU A 201 -14.14 25.98 -3.48
N TYR A 202 -15.07 25.33 -4.19
CA TYR A 202 -15.91 25.97 -5.19
C TYR A 202 -16.76 27.09 -4.60
N LYS A 203 -17.45 26.84 -3.48
CA LYS A 203 -18.28 27.84 -2.79
C LYS A 203 -17.45 29.02 -2.32
N ASN A 204 -16.25 28.77 -1.79
CA ASN A 204 -15.33 29.83 -1.37
C ASN A 204 -14.94 30.72 -2.57
N LEU A 205 -14.65 30.13 -3.73
CA LEU A 205 -14.30 30.90 -4.94
C LEU A 205 -15.47 31.71 -5.51
N ILE A 206 -16.70 31.17 -5.47
CA ILE A 206 -17.89 31.93 -5.86
C ILE A 206 -18.15 33.09 -4.90
N SER A 207 -17.98 32.89 -3.59
CA SER A 207 -18.22 33.96 -2.61
C SER A 207 -17.25 35.14 -2.72
N LYS A 208 -16.08 34.94 -3.34
CA LYS A 208 -15.03 35.95 -3.53
C LYS A 208 -15.16 36.74 -4.85
N ASN A 209 -15.99 36.30 -5.80
CA ASN A 209 -16.24 36.91 -7.12
C ASN A 209 -17.66 37.48 -7.22
#